data_AF-A0A523DH53-F1
#
_entry.id   AF-A0A523DH53-F1
#
_cell.length_a   1.000
_cell.length_b   1.000
_cell.length_c   1.000
_cell.angle_alpha   90.00
_cell.angle_beta   90.00
_cell.angle_gamma   90.00
#
_symmetry.space_group_name_H-M   'P 1'
#
loop_
_entity.id
_entity.type
_entity.pdbx_description
1 polymer ?
#
loop_
_entity_poly.entity_id
_entity_poly.type
_entity_poly.pdbx_seq_one_letter_code
_entity_poly.pdbx_strand_id
1 'polypeptide(L)' 'MVWFINEREDPSQRIGLHCHRENGAYVVTIVDPDGSETQTRFDDEDAMTAEAVRIHLGLEHRGWRALPRTV' A
#
# COMPACT_ATOMS: atom_id res chain seq x y z
N MET A 1 -0.94 -5.49 6.35
CA MET A 1 -1.22 -4.06 6.14
C MET A 1 -0.03 -3.19 6.56
N VAL A 2 0.32 -2.20 5.74
CA VAL A 2 1.12 -1.00 6.09
C VAL A 2 0.22 0.21 5.87
N TRP A 3 0.24 1.17 6.79
CA TRP A 3 -0.54 2.41 6.67
C TRP A 3 0.40 3.58 6.39
N PHE A 4 -0.06 4.51 5.58
CA PHE A 4 0.64 5.76 5.28
C PHE A 4 -0.24 6.94 5.71
N ILE A 5 0.39 8.01 6.19
CA ILE A 5 -0.28 9.28 6.51
C ILE A 5 0.39 10.43 5.79
N ASN A 6 -0.38 11.48 5.47
CA ASN A 6 0.16 12.74 4.97
C ASN A 6 -0.03 13.83 6.04
N GLU A 7 1.01 14.06 6.85
CA GLU A 7 0.96 15.07 7.91
C GLU A 7 0.90 16.52 7.38
N ARG A 8 1.20 16.73 6.10
CA ARG A 8 1.23 18.07 5.48
C ARG A 8 -0.12 18.51 4.94
N GLU A 9 -0.94 17.56 4.48
CA GLU A 9 -2.26 17.85 3.90
C GLU A 9 -3.36 17.62 4.93
N ASP A 10 -3.52 16.38 5.40
CA ASP A 10 -4.50 16.01 6.42
C ASP A 10 -4.03 14.75 7.17
N PRO A 11 -3.62 14.87 8.45
CA PRO A 11 -3.12 13.75 9.24
C PRO A 11 -4.20 12.70 9.58
N SER A 12 -5.49 12.99 9.33
CA SER A 12 -6.56 12.02 9.46
C SER A 12 -6.66 11.06 8.28
N GLN A 13 -6.17 11.46 7.10
CA GLN A 13 -6.19 10.63 5.90
C GLN A 13 -5.14 9.53 5.96
N ARG A 14 -5.54 8.34 5.48
CA ARG A 14 -4.69 7.16 5.46
C ARG A 14 -4.75 6.47 4.12
N ILE A 15 -3.60 6.04 3.62
CA ILE A 15 -3.51 5.10 2.52
C ILE A 15 -3.02 3.77 3.08
N GLY A 16 -3.71 2.70 2.76
CA GLY A 16 -3.34 1.34 3.11
C GLY A 16 -2.64 0.64 1.96
N LEU A 17 -1.53 -0.05 2.24
CA LEU A 17 -0.90 -1.00 1.31
C LEU A 17 -0.86 -2.40 1.92
N HIS A 18 -1.34 -3.40 1.19
CA HIS A 18 -1.35 -4.79 1.64
C HIS A 18 -0.92 -5.76 0.54
N CYS A 19 0.20 -6.43 0.77
CA CYS A 19 0.58 -7.61 0.01
C CYS A 19 0.03 -8.85 0.70
N HIS A 20 -0.70 -9.69 -0.04
CA HIS A 20 -1.24 -10.95 0.46
C HIS A 20 -1.42 -11.95 -0.67
N ARG A 21 -1.80 -13.18 -0.34
CA ARG A 21 -2.11 -14.22 -1.32
C ARG A 21 -3.62 -14.49 -1.31
N GLU A 22 -4.22 -14.56 -2.49
CA GLU A 22 -5.64 -14.81 -2.66
C GLU A 22 -5.85 -15.79 -3.82
N ASN A 23 -6.55 -16.91 -3.57
CA ASN A 23 -6.89 -17.92 -4.58
C ASN A 23 -5.70 -18.38 -5.45
N GLY A 24 -4.52 -18.49 -4.85
CA GLY A 24 -3.29 -18.93 -5.51
C GLY A 24 -2.46 -17.81 -6.14
N ALA A 25 -3.03 -16.62 -6.35
CA ALA A 25 -2.35 -15.44 -6.87
C ALA A 25 -1.77 -14.55 -5.77
N TYR A 26 -0.72 -13.81 -6.11
CA TYR A 26 -0.13 -12.75 -5.28
C TYR A 26 -0.86 -11.44 -5.55
N VAL A 27 -1.27 -10.72 -4.50
CA VAL A 27 -2.14 -9.54 -4.64
C VAL A 27 -1.60 -8.38 -3.83
N VAL A 28 -1.51 -7.22 -4.48
CA VAL A 28 -1.36 -5.93 -3.82
C VAL A 28 -2.73 -5.25 -3.75
N THR A 29 -3.18 -4.94 -2.55
CA THR A 29 -4.35 -4.09 -2.31
C THR A 29 -3.89 -2.72 -1.82
N ILE A 30 -4.39 -1.68 -2.47
CA ILE A 30 -4.30 -0.29 -2.03
C ILE A 30 -5.67 0.13 -1.51
N VAL A 31 -5.73 0.75 -0.34
CA VAL A 31 -6.94 1.35 0.21
C VAL A 31 -6.73 2.85 0.27
N ASP A 32 -7.49 3.61 -0.50
CA ASP A 32 -7.41 5.06 -0.55
C ASP A 32 -8.12 5.72 0.65
N PRO A 33 -7.92 7.02 0.92
CA PRO A 33 -8.49 7.68 2.10
C PRO A 33 -10.02 7.72 2.12
N ASP A 34 -10.68 7.59 0.96
CA ASP A 34 -12.13 7.49 0.83
C ASP A 34 -12.67 6.07 1.11
N GLY A 35 -11.78 5.11 1.37
CA GLY A 35 -12.10 3.71 1.61
C GLY A 35 -12.23 2.87 0.34
N SER A 36 -12.02 3.45 -0.84
CA SER A 36 -11.98 2.67 -2.08
C SER A 36 -10.76 1.75 -2.11
N GLU A 37 -10.95 0.56 -2.69
CA GLU A 37 -9.89 -0.45 -2.78
C GLU A 37 -9.52 -0.70 -4.25
N THR A 38 -8.22 -0.66 -4.53
CA THR A 38 -7.65 -1.09 -5.81
C THR A 38 -6.83 -2.35 -5.58
N GLN A 39 -7.12 -3.40 -6.32
CA GLN A 39 -6.40 -4.67 -6.24
C GLN A 39 -5.67 -4.98 -7.55
N THR A 40 -4.39 -5.34 -7.45
CA THR A 40 -3.57 -5.79 -8.57
C THR A 40 -3.09 -7.21 -8.29
N ARG A 41 -3.35 -8.12 -9.23
CA ARG A 41 -2.97 -9.54 -9.13
C ARG A 41 -1.70 -9.82 -9.93
N PHE A 42 -0.90 -10.74 -9.41
CA PHE A 42 0.38 -11.18 -9.94
C PHE A 42 0.47 -12.70 -9.85
N ASP A 43 1.08 -13.32 -10.86
CA ASP A 43 1.37 -14.75 -10.86
C ASP A 43 2.67 -15.09 -10.10
N ASP A 44 3.46 -14.07 -9.75
CA ASP A 44 4.79 -14.19 -9.16
C ASP A 44 4.95 -13.24 -7.95
N GLU A 45 5.63 -13.73 -6.91
CA GLU A 45 5.84 -13.00 -5.65
C GLU A 45 6.81 -11.83 -5.80
N ASP A 46 7.85 -12.00 -6.61
CA ASP A 46 8.87 -10.98 -6.83
C ASP A 46 8.26 -9.81 -7.61
N ALA A 47 7.40 -10.09 -8.60
CA ALA A 47 6.64 -9.07 -9.33
C ALA A 47 5.71 -8.27 -8.40
N MET A 48 4.96 -8.94 -7.51
CA MET A 48 4.13 -8.29 -6.51
C MET A 48 4.97 -7.42 -5.55
N THR A 49 6.12 -7.94 -5.12
CA THR A 49 7.04 -7.23 -4.22
C THR A 49 7.62 -5.98 -4.88
N ALA A 50 8.07 -6.09 -6.13
CA ALA A 50 8.58 -4.96 -6.90
C ALA A 50 7.51 -3.87 -7.11
N GLU A 51 6.27 -4.25 -7.39
CA GLU A 51 5.13 -3.32 -7.42
C GLU A 51 4.94 -2.60 -6.09
N ALA A 52 4.88 -3.36 -4.99
CA ALA A 52 4.66 -2.81 -3.66
C ALA A 52 5.76 -1.82 -3.26
N VAL A 53 7.02 -2.12 -3.57
CA VAL A 53 8.15 -1.20 -3.35
C VAL A 53 7.99 0.07 -4.19
N ARG A 54 7.60 -0.05 -5.47
CA ARG A 54 7.38 1.13 -6.33
C ARG A 54 6.27 2.02 -5.78
N ILE A 55 5.15 1.44 -5.34
CA ILE A 55 4.04 2.16 -4.74
C ILE A 55 4.50 2.86 -3.46
N HIS A 56 5.21 2.14 -2.59
CA HIS A 56 5.75 2.67 -1.34
C HIS A 56 6.63 3.91 -1.59
N LEU A 57 7.63 3.80 -2.47
CA LEU A 57 8.50 4.92 -2.81
C LEU A 57 7.74 6.08 -3.47
N GLY A 58 6.75 5.76 -4.30
CA GLY A 58 5.88 6.76 -4.92
C GLY A 58 5.00 7.51 -3.91
N LEU A 59 4.57 6.86 -2.83
CA LEU A 59 3.86 7.48 -1.71
C LEU A 59 4.80 8.39 -0.91
N GLU A 60 5.99 7.91 -0.56
CA GLU A 60 7.00 8.71 0.14
C GLU A 60 7.39 9.96 -0.64
N HIS A 61 7.60 9.85 -1.96
CA HIS A 61 7.90 11.00 -2.82
C HIS A 61 6.76 12.03 -2.86
N ARG A 62 5.50 11.59 -2.68
CA ARG A 62 4.32 12.46 -2.58
C ARG A 62 4.09 13.02 -1.17
N GLY A 63 4.99 12.76 -0.22
CA GLY A 63 4.91 13.26 1.15
C GLY A 63 4.14 12.37 2.12
N TRP A 64 3.74 11.17 1.69
CA TRP A 64 3.12 10.18 2.57
C TRP A 64 4.18 9.41 3.35
N ARG A 65 4.05 9.33 4.66
CA ARG A 65 4.98 8.60 5.52
C ARG A 65 4.38 7.27 5.95
N ALA A 66 5.13 6.19 5.78
CA ALA A 66 4.76 4.88 6.32
C ALA A 66 4.74 4.93 7.86
N LEU A 67 3.68 4.41 8.46
CA LEU A 67 3.60 4.18 9.89
C LEU A 67 4.29 2.87 10.24
N PRO A 68 5.07 2.84 11.34
CA PRO A 68 5.64 1.60 11.83
C PRO A 68 4.51 0.61 12.13
N ARG A 69 4.70 -0.65 11.73
CA ARG A 69 3.80 -1.74 12.10
C ARG A 69 3.93 -1.93 13.61
N THR A 70 2.93 -1.51 14.38
CA THR A 70 2.80 -1.93 15.78
C THR A 70 2.51 -3.42 15.80
N VAL A 71 3.44 -4.18 16.41
CA VAL A 71 3.30 -5.61 16.73
C VAL A 71 2.25 -5.84 17.80
#